data_AF-A0A1G3Q9F2-F1
#
_entry.id   AF-A0A1G3Q9F2-F1
#
_cell.length_a   1.000
_cell.length_b   1.000
_cell.length_c   1.000
_cell.angle_alpha   90.00
_cell.angle_beta   90.00
_cell.angle_gamma   90.00
#
_symmetry.space_group_name_H-M   'P 1'
#
loop_
_entity.id
_entity.type
_entity.pdbx_description
1 polymer ?
#
loop_
_entity_poly.entity_id
_entity_poly.type
_entity_poly.pdbx_seq_one_letter_code
_entity_poly.pdbx_strand_id
1 'polypeptide(L)'
;MSRRTIMLILIFMALNLTTGIAYFHAAAAQKKNATAKAKPVRRADIVPRQRVMIDFTAAYTSPQDAKTMKTYYSGRIRNTTEKKGAANTPVQIHQVTAETRLKECGLPMRNTWEARYYKLETAWIFEGITPISSKPAGKPTAKLPGLADTEAGRLVSEGIGLTHDVTVQDVALLGKKGSWNLCTPQYLVSSKLTVVMKNEIYNTGTTYECLFSSTIIRKNGVWEFAGASCVYRGKEMRDCNIGTMCRELAAGSDIPVISDTDALDLMRDALEREYGLKKNNIAMENLTLLTRLPPENFGTKIPCTMQAMFVIDENREISGETSIPGRTYVTVRAVYECIVNGFLQYSREEKTWHGIPASCCSAGNQACGFSCSEPAKGCRRLGEK
;
A
#
# COMPACT_ATOMS: atom_id res chain seq x y z
N MET A 1 -47.44 -4.77 -16.15
CA MET A 1 -47.16 -5.07 -14.72
C MET A 1 -45.68 -5.42 -14.62
N SER A 2 -44.80 -4.96 -13.74
CA SER A 2 -44.74 -4.00 -12.62
C SER A 2 -43.22 -3.85 -12.36
N ARG A 3 -42.58 -2.68 -12.52
CA ARG A 3 -42.39 -1.56 -11.57
C ARG A 3 -41.28 -1.77 -10.51
N ARG A 4 -40.38 -0.75 -10.45
CA ARG A 4 -39.47 -0.31 -9.36
C ARG A 4 -38.10 -1.02 -9.35
N THR A 5 -36.93 -0.37 -9.33
CA THR A 5 -36.51 0.82 -8.56
C THR A 5 -35.17 1.38 -9.11
N ILE A 6 -35.09 2.63 -9.59
CA ILE A 6 -33.84 3.40 -9.82
C ILE A 6 -34.19 4.89 -9.52
N MET A 7 -33.85 5.44 -8.35
CA MET A 7 -32.63 6.20 -8.01
C MET A 7 -32.44 7.45 -8.89
N LEU A 8 -33.09 8.57 -8.56
CA LEU A 8 -32.55 9.74 -7.81
C LEU A 8 -31.33 10.46 -8.48
N ILE A 9 -31.64 11.69 -8.92
CA ILE A 9 -30.80 12.91 -8.97
C ILE A 9 -29.76 13.03 -10.10
N LEU A 10 -30.09 13.85 -11.10
CA LEU A 10 -29.12 14.72 -11.80
C LEU A 10 -29.82 16.01 -12.24
N ILE A 11 -29.30 17.13 -11.72
CA ILE A 11 -29.77 18.51 -11.86
C ILE A 11 -28.82 19.25 -12.82
N PHE A 12 -29.42 19.89 -13.82
CA PHE A 12 -28.98 21.07 -14.60
C PHE A 12 -27.67 21.03 -15.38
N MET A 13 -27.77 21.15 -16.72
CA MET A 13 -27.24 22.29 -17.51
C MET A 13 -27.59 22.14 -18.99
N ALA A 14 -28.44 23.03 -19.51
CA ALA A 14 -28.52 23.42 -20.92
C ALA A 14 -29.16 24.82 -20.95
N LEU A 15 -28.37 25.89 -21.04
CA LEU A 15 -28.09 26.61 -22.28
C LEU A 15 -29.30 26.64 -23.24
N ASN A 16 -30.11 27.70 -23.10
CA ASN A 16 -30.93 28.19 -24.20
C ASN A 16 -30.34 29.52 -24.69
N LEU A 17 -29.76 29.46 -25.88
CA LEU A 17 -29.66 30.59 -26.81
C LEU A 17 -31.06 31.01 -27.24
N THR A 18 -31.21 32.31 -27.49
CA THR A 18 -32.12 33.02 -28.44
C THR A 18 -32.36 34.41 -27.83
N THR A 19 -32.40 35.55 -28.52
CA THR A 19 -32.40 35.94 -29.93
C THR A 19 -32.28 37.47 -29.92
N GLY A 20 -31.50 38.05 -30.83
CA GLY A 20 -31.64 39.46 -31.16
C GLY A 20 -32.80 39.65 -32.12
N ILE A 21 -33.74 40.55 -31.80
CA ILE A 21 -34.64 41.19 -32.77
C ILE A 21 -34.84 42.63 -32.29
N ALA A 22 -34.55 43.58 -33.20
CA ALA A 22 -34.87 44.99 -33.06
C ALA A 22 -36.36 45.23 -33.33
N TYR A 23 -37.00 46.12 -32.57
CA TYR A 23 -38.24 46.79 -32.96
C TYR A 23 -38.16 48.28 -32.62
N PHE A 24 -38.51 49.09 -33.62
CA PHE A 24 -38.57 50.55 -33.58
C PHE A 24 -40.00 51.04 -33.31
N HIS A 25 -40.10 52.24 -32.71
CA HIS A 25 -41.25 53.18 -32.61
C HIS A 25 -42.42 52.79 -31.68
N ALA A 26 -43.07 53.65 -30.89
CA ALA A 26 -43.00 55.11 -30.68
C ALA A 26 -43.70 55.49 -29.34
N ALA A 27 -43.45 56.72 -28.90
CA ALA A 27 -44.31 57.60 -28.09
C ALA A 27 -44.57 57.25 -26.60
N ALA A 28 -43.93 58.01 -25.72
CA ALA A 28 -44.63 59.06 -24.95
C ALA A 28 -43.62 59.90 -24.17
N ALA A 29 -43.59 61.20 -24.45
CA ALA A 29 -42.81 62.18 -23.70
C ALA A 29 -43.38 62.31 -22.28
N GLN A 30 -42.74 61.67 -21.29
CA GLN A 30 -42.99 61.99 -19.90
C GLN A 30 -42.16 63.21 -19.48
N LYS A 31 -42.88 64.24 -19.01
CA LYS A 31 -42.36 65.48 -18.44
C LYS A 31 -41.15 65.23 -17.55
N LYS A 32 -40.01 65.82 -17.91
CA LYS A 32 -38.91 66.10 -16.99
C LYS A 32 -39.42 67.05 -15.92
N ASN A 33 -39.90 66.52 -14.79
CA ASN A 33 -39.86 67.27 -13.55
C ASN A 33 -38.39 67.51 -13.25
N ALA A 34 -38.00 68.78 -13.24
CA ALA A 34 -36.69 69.24 -12.83
C ALA A 34 -36.44 68.75 -11.40
N THR A 35 -35.80 67.59 -11.26
CA THR A 35 -35.19 67.19 -10.01
C THR A 35 -34.06 68.18 -9.80
N ALA A 36 -34.17 68.95 -8.72
CA ALA A 36 -33.17 69.89 -8.26
C ALA A 36 -31.77 69.32 -8.50
N LYS A 37 -30.88 70.12 -9.09
CA LYS A 37 -29.45 69.83 -9.12
C LYS A 37 -29.04 69.42 -7.70
N ALA A 38 -28.83 68.13 -7.49
CA ALA A 38 -28.26 67.64 -6.26
C ALA A 38 -26.94 68.38 -6.11
N LYS A 39 -26.84 69.18 -5.05
CA LYS A 39 -25.58 69.76 -4.60
C LYS A 39 -24.53 68.64 -4.65
N PRO A 40 -23.29 68.91 -5.09
CA PRO A 40 -22.24 67.90 -5.00
C PRO A 40 -22.23 67.38 -3.56
N VAL A 41 -22.49 66.08 -3.41
CA VAL A 41 -22.33 65.38 -2.14
C VAL A 41 -20.93 65.76 -1.66
N ARG A 42 -20.85 66.50 -0.55
CA ARG A 42 -19.58 66.84 0.13
C ARG A 42 -18.75 65.56 0.11
N ARG A 43 -17.49 65.64 -0.37
CA ARG A 43 -16.51 64.54 -0.29
C ARG A 43 -16.73 63.85 1.04
N ALA A 44 -17.22 62.61 0.96
CA ALA A 44 -17.85 61.93 2.07
C ALA A 44 -16.91 61.92 3.28
N ASP A 45 -17.52 61.96 4.46
CA ASP A 45 -16.91 61.75 5.77
C ASP A 45 -16.23 60.36 5.82
N ILE A 46 -15.06 60.27 5.18
CA ILE A 46 -14.25 59.07 4.98
C ILE A 46 -12.98 59.22 5.82
N VAL A 47 -12.61 58.16 6.55
CA VAL A 47 -11.34 58.14 7.26
C VAL A 47 -10.18 58.30 6.27
N PRO A 48 -9.33 59.33 6.42
CA PRO A 48 -8.23 59.57 5.49
C PRO A 48 -7.26 58.40 5.43
N ARG A 49 -6.78 58.06 4.22
CA ARG A 49 -5.79 56.98 4.00
C ARG A 49 -4.60 57.05 4.96
N GLN A 50 -4.07 58.25 5.21
CA GLN A 50 -2.92 58.44 6.08
C GLN A 50 -3.23 58.02 7.52
N ARG A 51 -4.41 58.39 8.04
CA ARG A 51 -4.89 57.95 9.35
C ARG A 51 -5.04 56.43 9.39
N VAL A 52 -5.63 55.82 8.36
CA VAL A 52 -5.76 54.36 8.26
C VAL A 52 -4.42 53.64 8.36
N MET A 53 -3.39 54.15 7.68
CA MET A 53 -2.06 53.54 7.71
C MET A 53 -1.36 53.70 9.06
N ILE A 54 -1.57 54.83 9.76
CA ILE A 54 -1.03 55.05 11.12
C ILE A 54 -1.67 54.06 12.09
N ASP A 55 -3.00 54.04 12.13
CA ASP A 55 -3.77 53.17 13.05
C ASP A 55 -3.48 51.69 12.77
N PHE A 56 -3.39 51.29 11.49
CA PHE A 56 -2.99 49.93 11.11
C PHE A 56 -1.57 49.59 11.59
N THR A 57 -0.60 50.48 11.38
CA THR A 57 0.80 50.21 11.75
C THR A 57 0.98 50.12 13.26
N ALA A 58 0.22 50.91 14.02
CA ALA A 58 0.20 50.83 15.48
C ALA A 58 -0.42 49.52 16.00
N ALA A 59 -1.45 49.02 15.33
CA ALA A 59 -2.13 47.78 15.72
C ALA A 59 -1.48 46.50 15.17
N TYR A 60 -0.76 46.59 14.05
CA TYR A 60 -0.21 45.44 13.36
C TYR A 60 1.09 44.97 13.99
N THR A 61 1.09 43.73 14.45
CA THR A 61 2.31 43.02 14.89
C THR A 61 2.71 42.01 13.82
N SER A 62 3.97 42.08 13.35
CA SER A 62 4.50 41.07 12.43
C SER A 62 4.53 39.70 13.12
N PRO A 63 4.12 38.61 12.44
CA PRO A 63 4.34 37.26 12.93
C PRO A 63 5.81 37.02 13.27
N GLN A 64 6.09 36.27 14.34
CA GLN A 64 7.45 36.04 14.85
C GLN A 64 8.38 35.46 13.76
N ASP A 65 7.86 34.57 12.91
CA ASP A 65 8.61 33.90 11.84
C ASP A 65 8.55 34.62 10.49
N ALA A 66 8.11 35.89 10.49
CA ALA A 66 8.03 36.70 9.28
C ALA A 66 8.71 38.05 9.47
N LYS A 67 9.28 38.57 8.39
CA LYS A 67 9.76 39.94 8.28
C LYS A 67 8.79 40.74 7.42
N THR A 68 8.15 41.76 7.97
CA THR A 68 7.37 42.72 7.17
C THR A 68 8.30 43.49 6.24
N MET A 69 8.00 43.45 4.95
CA MET A 69 8.76 44.12 3.90
C MET A 69 8.12 45.45 3.54
N LYS A 70 6.80 45.48 3.39
CA LYS A 70 6.05 46.67 3.01
C LYS A 70 4.62 46.58 3.52
N THR A 71 4.07 47.70 3.97
CA THR A 71 2.64 47.87 4.22
C THR A 71 2.10 48.96 3.30
N TYR A 72 0.92 48.73 2.71
CA TYR A 72 0.29 49.74 1.85
C TYR A 72 -1.23 49.60 1.86
N TYR A 73 -1.89 50.75 1.70
CA TYR A 73 -3.33 50.84 1.56
C TYR A 73 -3.76 50.25 0.21
N SER A 74 -4.69 49.29 0.22
CA SER A 74 -5.08 48.58 -1.01
C SER A 74 -6.19 49.29 -1.82
N GLY A 75 -6.71 50.42 -1.33
CA GLY A 75 -7.66 51.26 -2.07
C GLY A 75 -9.14 50.90 -1.85
N ARG A 76 -9.45 49.74 -1.28
CA ARG A 76 -10.84 49.25 -1.14
C ARG A 76 -11.44 49.74 0.17
N ILE A 77 -12.57 50.45 0.06
CA ILE A 77 -13.40 50.92 1.17
C ILE A 77 -14.75 50.25 1.05
N ARG A 78 -15.25 49.71 2.16
CA ARG A 78 -16.61 49.21 2.28
C ARG A 78 -17.29 49.92 3.44
N ASN A 79 -18.45 50.51 3.16
CA ASN A 79 -19.31 51.11 4.17
C ASN A 79 -20.42 50.12 4.50
N THR A 80 -20.69 49.91 5.77
CA THR A 80 -21.80 49.08 6.24
C THR A 80 -22.35 49.64 7.54
N THR A 81 -23.34 48.96 8.11
CA THR A 81 -23.92 49.29 9.41
C THR A 81 -23.94 48.03 10.24
N GLU A 82 -23.37 48.07 11.44
CA GLU A 82 -23.32 46.93 12.35
C GLU A 82 -24.03 47.29 13.66
N LYS A 83 -24.57 46.29 14.36
CA LYS A 83 -25.20 46.49 15.67
C LYS A 83 -24.12 46.59 16.74
N LYS A 84 -24.06 47.70 17.47
CA LYS A 84 -23.23 47.88 18.67
C LYS A 84 -24.16 48.14 19.85
N GLY A 85 -24.39 47.13 20.68
CA GLY A 85 -25.46 47.13 21.67
C GLY A 85 -26.84 47.16 21.00
N ALA A 86 -27.71 48.10 21.41
CA ALA A 86 -29.05 48.28 20.84
C ALA A 86 -29.09 49.19 19.59
N ALA A 87 -27.98 49.85 19.25
CA ALA A 87 -27.92 50.82 18.15
C ALA A 87 -27.28 50.25 16.89
N ASN A 88 -27.77 50.69 15.73
CA ASN A 88 -27.15 50.46 14.43
C ASN A 88 -26.10 51.54 14.17
N THR A 89 -24.82 51.16 14.17
CA THR A 89 -23.69 52.08 14.05
C THR A 89 -23.06 51.99 12.65
N PRO A 90 -22.85 53.12 11.95
CA PRO A 90 -22.12 53.12 10.69
C PRO A 90 -20.68 52.62 10.86
N VAL A 91 -20.23 51.77 9.95
CA VAL A 91 -18.88 51.19 9.93
C VAL A 91 -18.19 51.48 8.60
N GLN A 92 -16.97 51.97 8.67
CA GLN A 92 -16.04 52.08 7.55
C GLN A 92 -14.96 51.02 7.66
N ILE A 93 -14.86 50.20 6.63
CA ILE A 93 -13.91 49.09 6.56
C ILE A 93 -12.92 49.38 5.44
N HIS A 94 -11.66 49.50 5.80
CA HIS A 94 -10.58 49.82 4.88
C HIS A 94 -9.67 48.60 4.72
N GLN A 95 -9.23 48.33 3.49
CA GLN A 95 -8.28 47.24 3.27
C GLN A 95 -6.83 47.73 3.22
N VAL A 96 -5.99 47.04 3.98
CA VAL A 96 -4.54 47.27 4.05
C VAL A 96 -3.83 45.96 3.74
N THR A 97 -2.76 46.03 2.96
CA THR A 97 -1.94 44.87 2.61
C THR A 97 -0.57 44.99 3.26
N ALA A 98 -0.17 43.93 3.96
CA ALA A 98 1.18 43.74 4.48
C ALA A 98 1.86 42.63 3.68
N GLU A 99 2.91 43.00 2.95
CA GLU A 99 3.83 42.05 2.31
C GLU A 99 4.89 41.65 3.32
N THR A 100 4.96 40.36 3.60
CA THR A 100 5.91 39.77 4.55
C THR A 100 6.78 38.74 3.85
N ARG A 101 7.94 38.42 4.43
CA ARG A 101 8.80 37.32 3.98
C ARG A 101 8.99 36.35 5.13
N LEU A 102 8.66 35.07 4.93
CA LEU A 102 8.87 34.04 5.94
C LEU A 102 10.38 33.85 6.16
N LYS A 103 10.83 33.85 7.42
CA LYS A 103 12.24 33.75 7.77
C LYS A 103 12.84 32.38 7.40
N GLU A 104 12.05 31.33 7.56
CA GLU A 104 12.46 29.94 7.32
C GLU A 104 12.93 29.68 5.88
N CYS A 105 12.10 30.01 4.89
CA CYS A 105 12.38 29.69 3.49
C CYS A 105 12.45 30.92 2.56
N GLY A 106 12.25 32.12 3.10
CA GLY A 106 12.27 33.36 2.33
C GLY A 106 11.07 33.54 1.41
N LEU A 107 9.97 32.81 1.61
CA LEU A 107 8.75 32.90 0.80
C LEU A 107 8.07 34.27 1.02
N PRO A 108 7.85 35.07 -0.04
CA PRO A 108 7.06 36.28 0.06
C PRO A 108 5.57 35.93 0.18
N MET A 109 4.93 36.51 1.19
CA MET A 109 3.51 36.36 1.51
C MET A 109 2.82 37.72 1.38
N ARG A 110 1.61 37.70 0.84
CA ARG A 110 0.72 38.87 0.80
C ARG A 110 -0.43 38.65 1.78
N ASN A 111 -0.44 39.43 2.85
CA ASN A 111 -1.46 39.38 3.88
C ASN A 111 -2.38 40.60 3.75
N THR A 112 -3.68 40.37 3.53
CA THR A 112 -4.67 41.45 3.44
C THR A 112 -5.48 41.49 4.73
N TRP A 113 -5.65 42.70 5.26
CA TRP A 113 -6.33 42.99 6.51
C TRP A 113 -7.44 44.02 6.29
N GLU A 114 -8.49 43.95 7.10
CA GLU A 114 -9.48 45.02 7.27
C GLU A 114 -9.13 45.85 8.49
N ALA A 115 -9.00 47.17 8.33
CA ALA A 115 -9.00 48.14 9.42
C ALA A 115 -10.42 48.70 9.57
N ARG A 116 -11.01 48.58 10.77
CA ARG A 116 -12.42 48.91 11.02
C ARG A 116 -12.57 50.18 11.84
N TYR A 117 -13.51 51.01 11.43
CA TYR A 117 -13.85 52.28 12.09
C TYR A 117 -15.35 52.37 12.32
N TYR A 118 -15.76 52.60 13.57
CA TYR A 118 -17.16 52.88 13.90
C TYR A 118 -17.36 54.38 14.01
N LYS A 119 -18.48 54.87 13.49
CA LYS A 119 -18.85 56.26 13.66
C LYS A 119 -19.63 56.42 14.97
N LEU A 120 -19.01 57.04 15.96
CA LEU A 120 -19.66 57.41 17.22
C LEU A 120 -19.83 58.94 17.24
N GLU A 121 -21.07 59.38 17.38
CA GLU A 121 -21.47 60.79 17.33
C GLU A 121 -20.94 61.49 16.05
N THR A 122 -19.83 62.22 16.17
CA THR A 122 -19.21 63.00 15.09
C THR A 122 -17.86 62.45 14.64
N ALA A 123 -17.31 61.41 15.27
CA ALA A 123 -15.96 60.91 15.02
C ALA A 123 -15.92 59.44 14.59
N TRP A 124 -15.03 59.13 13.65
CA TRP A 124 -14.62 57.76 13.36
C TRP A 124 -13.64 57.28 14.42
N ILE A 125 -13.96 56.19 15.11
CA ILE A 125 -13.13 55.56 16.12
C ILE A 125 -12.58 54.25 15.56
N PHE A 126 -11.27 54.08 15.62
CA PHE A 126 -10.60 52.85 15.21
C PHE A 126 -10.89 51.74 16.23
N GLU A 127 -11.41 50.61 15.74
CA GLU A 127 -11.72 49.45 16.60
C GLU A 127 -10.58 48.42 16.57
N GLY A 128 -10.01 48.17 15.40
CA GLY A 128 -8.96 47.18 15.25
C GLY A 128 -8.76 46.69 13.82
N ILE A 129 -7.96 45.63 13.70
CA ILE A 129 -7.64 44.98 12.43
C ILE A 129 -8.10 43.52 12.42
N THR A 130 -8.55 43.03 11.25
CA THR A 130 -8.96 41.64 11.07
C THR A 130 -8.29 41.05 9.82
N PRO A 131 -7.66 39.86 9.89
CA PRO A 131 -7.05 39.24 8.72
C PRO A 131 -8.14 38.73 7.76
N ILE A 132 -7.99 39.02 6.47
CA ILE A 132 -8.91 38.55 5.42
C ILE A 132 -8.31 37.38 4.67
N SER A 133 -7.04 37.51 4.27
CA SER A 133 -6.37 36.50 3.46
C SER A 133 -4.86 36.57 3.65
N SER A 134 -4.25 35.40 3.57
CA SER A 134 -2.81 35.23 3.47
C SER A 134 -2.54 34.30 2.30
N LYS A 135 -1.75 34.77 1.32
CA LYS A 135 -1.43 33.99 0.12
C LYS A 135 0.04 34.15 -0.27
N PRO A 136 0.69 33.10 -0.81
CA PRO A 136 2.00 33.23 -1.43
C PRO A 136 1.97 34.26 -2.57
N ALA A 137 2.95 35.16 -2.58
CA ALA A 137 3.11 36.19 -3.60
C ALA A 137 4.28 35.89 -4.56
N GLY A 138 4.90 34.71 -4.43
CA GLY A 138 6.06 34.30 -5.21
C GLY A 138 6.55 32.91 -4.78
N LYS A 139 7.83 32.63 -5.03
CA LYS A 139 8.49 31.37 -4.65
C LYS A 139 9.48 31.59 -3.49
N PRO A 140 9.82 30.53 -2.73
CA PRO A 140 10.89 30.60 -1.75
C PRO A 140 12.21 31.04 -2.39
N THR A 141 12.99 31.81 -1.64
CA THR A 141 14.29 32.34 -2.08
C THR A 141 15.46 31.58 -1.47
N ALA A 142 15.22 30.79 -0.41
CA ALA A 142 16.22 29.90 0.15
C ALA A 142 16.64 28.81 -0.86
N LYS A 143 17.93 28.46 -0.84
CA LYS A 143 18.45 27.33 -1.62
C LYS A 143 17.78 26.06 -1.12
N LEU A 144 17.30 25.22 -2.05
CA LEU A 144 16.73 23.93 -1.70
C LEU A 144 17.80 23.06 -1.00
N PRO A 145 17.52 22.51 0.18
CA PRO A 145 18.44 21.58 0.83
C PRO A 145 18.70 20.36 -0.05
N GLY A 146 19.94 19.88 -0.08
CA GLY A 146 20.27 18.66 -0.81
C GLY A 146 19.67 17.41 -0.16
N LEU A 147 19.36 16.43 -0.99
CA LEU A 147 19.00 15.06 -0.61
C LEU A 147 19.97 14.14 -1.35
N ALA A 148 20.74 13.31 -0.65
CA ALA A 148 21.66 12.37 -1.28
C ALA A 148 20.90 11.24 -2.00
N ASP A 149 21.47 10.66 -3.07
CA ASP A 149 20.81 9.57 -3.80
C ASP A 149 20.70 8.29 -2.95
N THR A 150 21.69 8.01 -2.11
CA THR A 150 21.65 6.90 -1.16
C THR A 150 20.51 7.07 -0.14
N GLU A 151 20.35 8.28 0.40
CA GLU A 151 19.26 8.60 1.33
C GLU A 151 17.89 8.56 0.65
N ALA A 152 17.77 9.09 -0.58
CA ALA A 152 16.55 9.01 -1.36
C ALA A 152 16.16 7.55 -1.66
N GLY A 153 17.12 6.72 -2.12
CA GLY A 153 16.90 5.31 -2.38
C GLY A 153 16.41 4.55 -1.15
N ARG A 154 17.03 4.80 0.01
CA ARG A 154 16.61 4.24 1.30
C ARG A 154 15.17 4.62 1.67
N LEU A 155 14.84 5.92 1.62
CA LEU A 155 13.50 6.43 1.95
C LEU A 155 12.42 5.88 1.01
N VAL A 156 12.74 5.75 -0.28
CA VAL A 156 11.84 5.14 -1.28
C VAL A 156 11.63 3.65 -0.98
N SER A 157 12.71 2.91 -0.72
CA SER A 157 12.66 1.48 -0.39
C SER A 157 11.79 1.21 0.83
N GLU A 158 12.06 1.92 1.94
CA GLU A 158 11.31 1.78 3.19
C GLU A 158 9.85 2.20 3.03
N GLY A 159 9.62 3.35 2.40
CA GLY A 159 8.28 3.89 2.19
C GLY A 159 7.39 2.98 1.35
N ILE A 160 7.91 2.45 0.23
CA ILE A 160 7.17 1.54 -0.65
C ILE A 160 6.95 0.19 0.04
N GLY A 161 7.99 -0.37 0.69
CA GLY A 161 7.88 -1.64 1.40
C GLY A 161 6.78 -1.61 2.46
N LEU A 162 6.71 -0.54 3.25
CA LEU A 162 5.65 -0.35 4.26
C LEU A 162 4.27 -0.08 3.65
N THR A 163 4.19 0.72 2.58
CA THR A 163 2.90 1.12 1.99
C THR A 163 2.19 -0.04 1.29
N HIS A 164 2.96 -0.95 0.70
CA HIS A 164 2.43 -2.04 -0.12
C HIS A 164 2.61 -3.43 0.49
N ASP A 165 3.18 -3.53 1.69
CA ASP A 165 3.49 -4.81 2.36
C ASP A 165 4.31 -5.76 1.48
N VAL A 166 5.42 -5.24 0.95
CA VAL A 166 6.33 -5.99 0.06
C VAL A 166 7.78 -5.86 0.50
N THR A 167 8.60 -6.84 0.12
CA THR A 167 10.05 -6.76 0.30
C THR A 167 10.69 -6.11 -0.92
N VAL A 168 11.28 -4.92 -0.76
CA VAL A 168 12.08 -4.28 -1.82
C VAL A 168 13.48 -4.89 -1.85
N GLN A 169 13.91 -5.40 -3.01
CA GLN A 169 15.25 -5.98 -3.20
C GLN A 169 16.24 -4.99 -3.78
N ASP A 170 15.81 -4.17 -4.74
CA ASP A 170 16.67 -3.21 -5.43
C ASP A 170 15.91 -1.92 -5.74
N VAL A 171 16.62 -0.80 -5.72
CA VAL A 171 16.11 0.53 -6.06
C VAL A 171 17.09 1.26 -6.96
N ALA A 172 16.69 1.44 -8.22
CA ALA A 172 17.41 2.28 -9.16
C ALA A 172 16.70 3.65 -9.30
N LEU A 173 17.37 4.73 -8.91
CA LEU A 173 16.86 6.09 -9.10
C LEU A 173 17.00 6.50 -10.57
N LEU A 174 15.89 6.84 -11.20
CA LEU A 174 15.84 7.30 -12.60
C LEU A 174 15.91 8.82 -12.70
N GLY A 175 15.39 9.53 -11.70
CA GLY A 175 15.39 10.98 -11.68
C GLY A 175 14.96 11.53 -10.33
N LYS A 176 15.40 12.75 -10.03
CA LYS A 176 15.10 13.45 -8.78
C LYS A 176 14.89 14.93 -9.06
N LYS A 177 13.67 15.42 -8.86
CA LYS A 177 13.28 16.82 -9.09
C LYS A 177 12.91 17.50 -7.79
N GLY A 178 13.74 18.46 -7.39
CA GLY A 178 13.53 19.27 -6.19
C GLY A 178 12.56 20.42 -6.42
N SER A 179 11.73 20.71 -5.43
CA SER A 179 10.86 21.89 -5.40
C SER A 179 10.53 22.28 -3.95
N TRP A 180 9.85 23.40 -3.79
CA TRP A 180 9.30 23.82 -2.51
C TRP A 180 7.78 23.74 -2.55
N ASN A 181 7.17 23.17 -1.52
CA ASN A 181 5.76 23.34 -1.22
C ASN A 181 5.63 24.28 -0.02
N LEU A 182 5.29 25.55 -0.27
CA LEU A 182 5.42 26.64 0.72
C LEU A 182 6.86 26.66 1.30
N CYS A 183 7.02 26.50 2.62
CA CYS A 183 8.32 26.38 3.27
C CYS A 183 8.77 24.94 3.51
N THR A 184 8.10 23.93 2.94
CA THR A 184 8.52 22.53 3.02
C THR A 184 9.31 22.15 1.77
N PRO A 185 10.62 21.84 1.87
CA PRO A 185 11.38 21.23 0.78
C PRO A 185 10.77 19.89 0.38
N GLN A 186 10.68 19.62 -0.91
CA GLN A 186 10.22 18.33 -1.42
C GLN A 186 11.03 17.88 -2.64
N TYR A 187 11.20 16.57 -2.78
CA TYR A 187 11.76 15.92 -3.95
C TYR A 187 10.75 14.93 -4.52
N LEU A 188 10.46 15.07 -5.80
CA LEU A 188 9.80 14.03 -6.58
C LEU A 188 10.88 13.12 -7.16
N VAL A 189 10.85 11.85 -6.78
CA VAL A 189 11.86 10.84 -7.13
C VAL A 189 11.20 9.80 -8.01
N SER A 190 11.67 9.68 -9.25
CA SER A 190 11.30 8.60 -10.15
C SER A 190 12.27 7.45 -9.96
N SER A 191 11.76 6.24 -9.75
CA SER A 191 12.57 5.08 -9.40
C SER A 191 12.03 3.81 -10.06
N LYS A 192 12.94 2.89 -10.36
CA LYS A 192 12.64 1.51 -10.74
C LYS A 192 12.98 0.61 -9.57
N LEU A 193 12.04 -0.22 -9.15
CA LEU A 193 12.19 -1.10 -8.00
C LEU A 193 11.98 -2.56 -8.41
N THR A 194 12.80 -3.43 -7.85
CA THR A 194 12.52 -4.86 -7.82
C THR A 194 11.91 -5.19 -6.46
N VAL A 195 10.69 -5.72 -6.46
CA VAL A 195 9.94 -6.05 -5.24
C VAL A 195 9.54 -7.52 -5.25
N VAL A 196 9.52 -8.14 -4.08
CA VAL A 196 9.00 -9.49 -3.88
C VAL A 196 7.73 -9.41 -3.06
N MET A 197 6.65 -9.90 -3.66
CA MET A 197 5.38 -10.12 -2.99
C MET A 197 5.32 -11.58 -2.60
N LYS A 198 5.24 -11.85 -1.30
CA LYS A 198 5.12 -13.21 -0.77
C LYS A 198 3.66 -13.55 -0.54
N ASN A 199 3.29 -14.77 -0.88
CA ASN A 199 2.03 -15.36 -0.52
C ASN A 199 2.28 -16.49 0.47
N GLU A 200 2.13 -16.18 1.76
CA GLU A 200 2.43 -17.13 2.83
C GLU A 200 1.49 -18.34 2.84
N ILE A 201 0.27 -18.19 2.30
CA ILE A 201 -0.71 -19.27 2.20
C ILE A 201 -0.26 -20.28 1.15
N TYR A 202 0.17 -19.79 -0.02
CA TYR A 202 0.56 -20.65 -1.14
C TYR A 202 2.06 -20.98 -1.15
N ASN A 203 2.84 -20.45 -0.20
CA ASN A 203 4.30 -20.55 -0.14
C ASN A 203 4.94 -20.17 -1.48
N THR A 204 4.49 -19.07 -2.06
CA THR A 204 5.02 -18.55 -3.32
C THR A 204 5.56 -17.14 -3.14
N GLY A 205 6.67 -16.87 -3.80
CA GLY A 205 7.23 -15.53 -3.96
C GLY A 205 7.16 -15.14 -5.42
N THR A 206 6.55 -13.99 -5.70
CA THR A 206 6.57 -13.40 -7.05
C THR A 206 7.38 -12.12 -7.02
N THR A 207 8.37 -12.06 -7.91
CA THR A 207 9.25 -10.91 -8.10
C THR A 207 8.71 -10.03 -9.21
N TYR A 208 8.57 -8.75 -8.93
CA TYR A 208 8.07 -7.74 -9.86
C TYR A 208 9.07 -6.61 -10.06
N GLU A 209 9.12 -6.06 -11.27
CA GLU A 209 9.74 -4.79 -11.58
C GLU A 209 8.66 -3.70 -11.67
N CYS A 210 8.77 -2.69 -10.82
CA CYS A 210 7.82 -1.58 -10.74
C CYS A 210 8.50 -0.25 -11.03
N LEU A 211 7.78 0.66 -11.68
CA LEU A 211 8.17 2.06 -11.79
C LEU A 211 7.34 2.90 -10.81
N PHE A 212 8.00 3.71 -10.00
CA PHE A 212 7.36 4.55 -9.00
C PHE A 212 7.78 6.02 -9.15
N SER A 213 6.86 6.90 -8.77
CA SER A 213 7.03 8.34 -8.59
C SER A 213 6.74 8.63 -7.11
N SER A 214 7.80 8.83 -6.34
CA SER A 214 7.76 8.99 -4.88
C SER A 214 7.96 10.45 -4.50
N THR A 215 7.22 10.92 -3.49
CA THR A 215 7.41 12.23 -2.91
C THR A 215 8.13 12.10 -1.57
N ILE A 216 9.28 12.77 -1.44
CA ILE A 216 10.04 12.87 -0.20
C ILE A 216 9.98 14.33 0.26
N ILE A 217 9.65 14.58 1.53
CA ILE A 217 9.52 15.93 2.09
C ILE A 217 10.45 16.11 3.28
N ARG A 218 10.91 17.34 3.51
CA ARG A 218 11.70 17.66 4.70
C ARG A 218 10.82 18.29 5.76
N LYS A 219 10.64 17.61 6.90
CA LYS A 219 9.90 18.11 8.06
C LYS A 219 10.84 18.13 9.27
N ASN A 220 10.82 19.22 10.03
CA ASN A 220 11.64 19.37 11.24
C ASN A 220 13.14 19.05 11.01
N GLY A 221 13.66 19.37 9.83
CA GLY A 221 15.05 19.11 9.46
C GLY A 221 15.35 17.69 8.95
N VAL A 222 14.40 16.75 8.98
CA VAL A 222 14.55 15.35 8.57
C VAL A 222 13.81 15.07 7.26
N TRP A 223 14.40 14.25 6.39
CA TRP A 223 13.74 13.79 5.16
C TRP A 223 12.85 12.59 5.45
N GLU A 224 11.60 12.65 4.98
CA GLU A 224 10.57 11.65 5.21
C GLU A 224 9.90 11.27 3.90
N PHE A 225 9.53 10.00 3.76
CA PHE A 225 8.68 9.54 2.67
C PHE A 225 7.24 10.04 2.89
N ALA A 226 6.69 10.75 1.90
CA ALA A 226 5.35 11.34 1.99
C ALA A 226 4.29 10.53 1.24
N GLY A 227 4.70 9.72 0.27
CA GLY A 227 3.81 8.90 -0.54
C GLY A 227 4.42 8.57 -1.89
N ALA A 228 3.81 7.62 -2.60
CA ALA A 228 4.20 7.26 -3.96
C ALA A 228 2.99 6.94 -4.82
N SER A 229 3.18 7.05 -6.13
CA SER A 229 2.30 6.50 -7.17
C SER A 229 3.14 5.57 -8.05
N CYS A 230 2.54 4.54 -8.63
CA CYS A 230 3.23 3.74 -9.63
C CYS A 230 2.92 4.20 -11.05
N VAL A 231 3.86 3.99 -11.96
CA VAL A 231 3.70 4.35 -13.37
C VAL A 231 3.28 3.10 -14.13
N TYR A 232 2.01 3.06 -14.53
CA TYR A 232 1.45 1.96 -15.31
C TYR A 232 1.03 2.46 -16.69
N ARG A 233 1.56 1.81 -17.74
CA ARG A 233 1.32 2.18 -19.15
C ARG A 233 1.54 3.69 -19.42
N GLY A 234 2.59 4.25 -18.83
CA GLY A 234 2.98 5.65 -18.98
C GLY A 234 2.13 6.66 -18.20
N LYS A 235 1.24 6.20 -17.30
CA LYS A 235 0.41 7.08 -16.44
C LYS A 235 0.70 6.82 -14.97
N GLU A 236 0.71 7.89 -14.17
CA GLU A 236 0.80 7.77 -12.71
C GLU A 236 -0.54 7.30 -12.12
N MET A 237 -0.48 6.24 -11.32
CA MET A 237 -1.59 5.61 -10.63
C MET A 237 -1.34 5.73 -9.13
N ARG A 238 -2.23 6.40 -8.40
CA ARG A 238 -2.11 6.57 -6.94
C ARG A 238 -2.31 5.25 -6.21
N ASP A 239 -3.34 4.50 -6.61
CA ASP A 239 -3.66 3.19 -6.02
C ASP A 239 -2.90 2.11 -6.80
N CYS A 240 -1.68 1.80 -6.35
CA CYS A 240 -0.85 0.82 -7.02
C CYS A 240 -1.13 -0.62 -6.56
N ASN A 241 -1.58 -1.45 -7.50
CA ASN A 241 -1.71 -2.89 -7.29
C ASN A 241 -0.51 -3.61 -7.92
N ILE A 242 0.53 -3.88 -7.15
CA ILE A 242 1.82 -4.42 -7.63
C ILE A 242 1.61 -5.65 -8.53
N GLY A 243 0.78 -6.61 -8.11
CA GLY A 243 0.54 -7.85 -8.86
C GLY A 243 -0.11 -7.67 -10.25
N THR A 244 -0.66 -6.49 -10.57
CA THR A 244 -1.33 -6.23 -11.87
C THR A 244 -0.74 -5.04 -12.63
N MET A 245 -0.07 -4.13 -11.93
CA MET A 245 0.45 -2.88 -12.48
C MET A 245 1.98 -2.87 -12.62
N CYS A 246 2.66 -3.85 -12.05
CA CYS A 246 4.09 -4.08 -12.25
C CYS A 246 4.36 -5.22 -13.21
N ARG A 247 5.57 -5.26 -13.76
CA ARG A 247 6.01 -6.33 -14.64
C ARG A 247 6.47 -7.51 -13.79
N GLU A 248 5.82 -8.67 -13.93
CA GLU A 248 6.31 -9.90 -13.35
C GLU A 248 7.65 -10.30 -13.99
N LEU A 249 8.65 -10.58 -13.17
CA LEU A 249 9.97 -11.06 -13.59
C LEU A 249 10.11 -12.57 -13.40
N ALA A 250 9.66 -13.07 -12.25
CA ALA A 250 9.74 -14.47 -11.88
C ALA A 250 8.69 -14.80 -10.82
N ALA A 251 8.14 -16.00 -10.88
CA ALA A 251 7.33 -16.59 -9.82
C ALA A 251 7.95 -17.92 -9.42
N GLY A 252 8.08 -18.16 -8.12
CA GLY A 252 8.65 -19.39 -7.58
C GLY A 252 7.94 -19.82 -6.30
N SER A 253 8.08 -21.10 -5.96
CA SER A 253 7.74 -21.56 -4.61
C SER A 253 8.90 -21.23 -3.66
N ASP A 254 8.56 -20.80 -2.45
CA ASP A 254 9.50 -20.67 -1.34
C ASP A 254 9.90 -22.05 -0.77
N ILE A 255 9.30 -23.14 -1.28
CA ILE A 255 9.62 -24.52 -0.91
C ILE A 255 10.69 -25.06 -1.88
N PRO A 256 11.83 -25.57 -1.37
CA PRO A 256 12.90 -26.07 -2.21
C PRO A 256 12.45 -27.32 -2.98
N VAL A 257 12.80 -27.36 -4.27
CA VAL A 257 12.60 -28.54 -5.11
C VAL A 257 13.45 -29.69 -4.56
N ILE A 258 12.88 -30.89 -4.53
CA ILE A 258 13.58 -32.12 -4.12
C ILE A 258 13.80 -33.04 -5.31
N SER A 259 15.00 -33.62 -5.43
CA SER A 259 15.29 -34.62 -6.46
C SER A 259 14.60 -35.95 -6.14
N ASP A 260 14.38 -36.79 -7.16
CA ASP A 260 13.78 -38.12 -6.93
C ASP A 260 14.69 -39.02 -6.08
N THR A 261 16.02 -38.82 -6.15
CA THR A 261 17.00 -39.55 -5.34
C THR A 261 16.89 -39.15 -3.87
N ASP A 262 16.91 -37.85 -3.56
CA ASP A 262 16.78 -37.38 -2.16
C ASP A 262 15.42 -37.75 -1.57
N ALA A 263 14.36 -37.68 -2.40
CA ALA A 263 13.02 -38.13 -2.02
C ALA A 263 13.00 -39.61 -1.63
N LEU A 264 13.65 -40.46 -2.42
CA LEU A 264 13.74 -41.89 -2.18
C LEU A 264 14.53 -42.20 -0.90
N ASP A 265 15.63 -41.49 -0.67
CA ASP A 265 16.46 -41.66 0.53
C ASP A 265 15.70 -41.24 1.81
N LEU A 266 14.97 -40.12 1.78
CA LEU A 266 14.13 -39.70 2.90
C LEU A 266 13.01 -40.70 3.20
N MET A 267 12.40 -41.28 2.15
CA MET A 267 11.38 -42.31 2.33
C MET A 267 11.96 -43.63 2.83
N ARG A 268 13.16 -44.01 2.38
CA ARG A 268 13.92 -45.13 2.93
C ARG A 268 14.16 -44.93 4.41
N ASP A 269 14.78 -43.83 4.81
CA ASP A 269 15.06 -43.52 6.22
C ASP A 269 13.80 -43.52 7.10
N ALA A 270 12.66 -43.06 6.55
CA ALA A 270 11.39 -43.07 7.26
C ALA A 270 10.83 -44.48 7.42
N LEU A 271 10.85 -45.29 6.36
CA LEU A 271 10.46 -46.70 6.39
C LEU A 271 11.35 -47.49 7.36
N GLU A 272 12.68 -47.32 7.30
CA GLU A 272 13.59 -48.05 8.17
C GLU A 272 13.35 -47.74 9.67
N ARG A 273 13.00 -46.48 9.98
CA ARG A 273 12.61 -46.04 11.32
C ARG A 273 11.25 -46.58 11.76
N GLU A 274 10.22 -46.48 10.92
CA GLU A 274 8.86 -46.89 11.25
C GLU A 274 8.72 -48.41 11.41
N TYR A 275 9.40 -49.18 10.56
CA TYR A 275 9.41 -50.64 10.65
C TYR A 275 10.20 -51.17 11.85
N GLY A 276 10.95 -50.30 12.55
CA GLY A 276 11.88 -50.73 13.58
C GLY A 276 12.75 -51.87 13.06
N LEU A 277 13.33 -51.75 11.85
CA LEU A 277 14.05 -52.83 11.17
C LEU A 277 15.12 -53.51 12.07
N LYS A 278 15.64 -52.77 13.06
CA LYS A 278 16.55 -53.28 14.10
C LYS A 278 15.90 -54.18 15.17
N LYS A 279 14.59 -54.09 15.43
CA LYS A 279 13.86 -54.87 16.45
C LYS A 279 13.31 -56.21 15.91
N ASN A 280 13.02 -56.30 14.60
CA ASN A 280 12.33 -57.44 14.00
C ASN A 280 13.16 -58.22 12.96
N ASN A 281 14.49 -57.98 12.86
CA ASN A 281 15.37 -58.58 11.85
C ASN A 281 14.82 -58.48 10.42
N ILE A 282 14.29 -57.30 10.06
CA ILE A 282 13.80 -57.03 8.71
C ILE A 282 14.86 -56.19 8.01
N ALA A 283 15.20 -56.53 6.77
CA ALA A 283 16.11 -55.75 5.93
C ALA A 283 15.38 -55.32 4.66
N MET A 284 15.55 -54.06 4.24
CA MET A 284 15.05 -53.59 2.95
C MET A 284 16.14 -53.81 1.90
N GLU A 285 15.87 -54.65 0.91
CA GLU A 285 16.83 -54.95 -0.16
C GLU A 285 16.75 -53.95 -1.31
N ASN A 286 15.54 -53.50 -1.61
CA ASN A 286 15.31 -52.57 -2.69
C ASN A 286 14.16 -51.63 -2.34
N LEU A 287 14.31 -50.37 -2.76
CA LEU A 287 13.25 -49.38 -2.74
C LEU A 287 13.36 -48.59 -4.03
N THR A 288 12.31 -48.56 -4.82
CA THR A 288 12.24 -47.80 -6.07
C THR A 288 11.03 -46.87 -6.04
N LEU A 289 11.24 -45.62 -6.45
CA LEU A 289 10.15 -44.68 -6.65
C LEU A 289 9.42 -45.06 -7.94
N LEU A 290 8.13 -45.37 -7.85
CA LEU A 290 7.31 -45.65 -9.02
C LEU A 290 6.72 -44.37 -9.59
N THR A 291 6.11 -43.56 -8.72
CA THR A 291 5.41 -42.35 -9.12
C THR A 291 5.52 -41.30 -8.03
N ARG A 292 5.78 -40.05 -8.44
CA ARG A 292 5.63 -38.86 -7.61
C ARG A 292 4.48 -38.02 -8.15
N LEU A 293 3.48 -37.78 -7.32
CA LEU A 293 2.33 -36.97 -7.70
C LEU A 293 2.65 -35.48 -7.55
N PRO A 294 1.88 -34.59 -8.23
CA PRO A 294 2.05 -33.15 -8.06
C PRO A 294 1.96 -32.72 -6.59
N PRO A 295 2.70 -31.68 -6.16
CA PRO A 295 2.61 -31.18 -4.80
C PRO A 295 1.19 -30.72 -4.42
N GLU A 296 0.76 -31.10 -3.23
CA GLU A 296 -0.52 -30.78 -2.60
C GLU A 296 -0.30 -29.93 -1.33
N ASN A 297 -1.39 -29.50 -0.68
CA ASN A 297 -1.35 -28.70 0.55
C ASN A 297 -0.41 -27.50 0.44
N PHE A 298 -0.64 -26.68 -0.58
CA PHE A 298 0.15 -25.47 -0.85
C PHE A 298 1.64 -25.77 -1.05
N GLY A 299 1.93 -26.90 -1.71
CA GLY A 299 3.28 -27.34 -2.05
C GLY A 299 4.04 -28.04 -0.92
N THR A 300 3.47 -28.12 0.29
CA THR A 300 4.17 -28.69 1.46
C THR A 300 4.12 -30.21 1.52
N LYS A 301 3.25 -30.85 0.74
CA LYS A 301 3.07 -32.30 0.72
C LYS A 301 3.25 -32.82 -0.70
N ILE A 302 4.11 -33.81 -0.89
CA ILE A 302 4.28 -34.47 -2.19
C ILE A 302 3.95 -35.95 -2.03
N PRO A 303 2.80 -36.44 -2.54
CA PRO A 303 2.48 -37.86 -2.47
C PRO A 303 3.40 -38.69 -3.37
N CYS A 304 3.82 -39.84 -2.86
CA CYS A 304 4.73 -40.75 -3.54
C CYS A 304 4.22 -42.19 -3.43
N THR A 305 4.40 -42.94 -4.52
CA THR A 305 4.20 -44.39 -4.56
C THR A 305 5.54 -45.04 -4.87
N MET A 306 5.94 -46.00 -4.04
CA MET A 306 7.20 -46.73 -4.17
C MET A 306 6.93 -48.23 -4.20
N GLN A 307 7.88 -48.99 -4.74
CA GLN A 307 7.94 -50.44 -4.61
C GLN A 307 9.10 -50.77 -3.66
N ALA A 308 8.80 -51.53 -2.62
CA ALA A 308 9.77 -51.97 -1.62
C ALA A 308 9.89 -53.49 -1.63
N MET A 309 11.11 -53.98 -1.48
CA MET A 309 11.41 -55.39 -1.23
C MET A 309 12.02 -55.55 0.14
N PHE A 310 11.39 -56.36 0.98
CA PHE A 310 11.84 -56.67 2.32
C PHE A 310 12.27 -58.12 2.43
N VAL A 311 13.25 -58.38 3.29
CA VAL A 311 13.62 -59.72 3.74
C VAL A 311 13.36 -59.80 5.23
N ILE A 312 12.65 -60.85 5.63
CA ILE A 312 12.16 -61.06 6.99
C ILE A 312 12.58 -62.45 7.43
N ASP A 313 13.18 -62.56 8.61
CA ASP A 313 13.39 -63.84 9.26
C ASP A 313 12.06 -64.34 9.86
N GLU A 314 11.49 -65.41 9.30
CA GLU A 314 10.22 -66.01 9.73
C GLU A 314 10.44 -67.41 10.31
N ASN A 315 9.70 -67.78 11.35
CA ASN A 315 9.71 -69.14 11.87
C ASN A 315 8.67 -70.00 11.14
N ARG A 316 9.15 -70.97 10.36
CA ARG A 316 8.33 -71.95 9.64
C ARG A 316 8.28 -73.25 10.43
N GLU A 317 7.08 -73.78 10.65
CA GLU A 317 6.90 -75.10 11.26
C GLU A 317 7.28 -76.19 10.24
N ILE A 318 8.14 -77.13 10.65
CA ILE A 318 8.49 -78.28 9.80
C ILE A 318 7.40 -79.33 9.96
N SER A 319 6.61 -79.56 8.91
CA SER A 319 5.72 -80.72 8.85
C SER A 319 6.51 -81.93 8.29
N GLY A 320 6.97 -82.81 9.18
CA GLY A 320 7.64 -84.06 8.83
C GLY A 320 7.58 -85.07 9.97
N GLU A 321 7.04 -86.25 9.68
CA GLU A 321 6.74 -87.36 10.58
C GLU A 321 7.90 -87.76 11.50
N THR A 322 7.71 -87.75 12.82
CA THR A 322 7.83 -88.92 13.74
C THR A 322 7.94 -88.47 15.21
N SER A 323 6.92 -88.85 15.99
CA SER A 323 7.00 -89.27 17.41
C SER A 323 7.68 -88.39 18.48
N ILE A 324 7.75 -87.06 18.36
CA ILE A 324 8.18 -86.19 19.48
C ILE A 324 7.12 -85.10 19.73
N PRO A 325 6.61 -84.93 20.97
CA PRO A 325 5.67 -83.85 21.29
C PRO A 325 6.44 -82.53 21.38
N GLY A 326 6.59 -81.85 20.24
CA GLY A 326 7.17 -80.51 20.18
C GLY A 326 7.04 -79.94 18.78
N ARG A 327 6.38 -78.79 18.65
CA ARG A 327 6.37 -78.04 17.38
C ARG A 327 7.81 -77.61 17.09
N THR A 328 8.37 -78.09 15.98
CA THR A 328 9.75 -77.75 15.59
C THR A 328 9.68 -76.65 14.55
N TYR A 329 10.27 -75.49 14.87
CA TYR A 329 10.31 -74.32 13.99
C TYR A 329 11.72 -74.15 13.42
N VAL A 330 11.81 -73.80 12.14
CA VAL A 330 13.04 -73.37 11.46
C VAL A 330 12.89 -71.93 11.03
N THR A 331 13.90 -71.12 11.28
CA THR A 331 13.95 -69.73 10.80
C THR A 331 14.33 -69.73 9.31
N VAL A 332 13.49 -69.14 8.46
CA VAL A 332 13.70 -68.96 7.03
C VAL A 332 13.76 -67.47 6.68
N ARG A 333 14.56 -67.10 5.69
CA ARG A 333 14.57 -65.72 5.17
C ARG A 333 13.54 -65.57 4.06
N ALA A 334 12.37 -65.06 4.40
CA ALA A 334 11.30 -64.82 3.44
C ALA A 334 11.47 -63.45 2.76
N VAL A 335 11.29 -63.42 1.44
CA VAL A 335 11.30 -62.19 0.65
C VAL A 335 9.87 -61.73 0.41
N TYR A 336 9.61 -60.45 0.63
CA TYR A 336 8.33 -59.79 0.43
C TYR A 336 8.45 -58.60 -0.51
N GLU A 337 7.44 -58.39 -1.32
CA GLU A 337 7.29 -57.22 -2.18
C GLU A 337 6.04 -56.43 -1.81
N CYS A 338 6.20 -55.12 -1.62
CA CYS A 338 5.15 -54.20 -1.25
C CYS A 338 5.12 -52.99 -2.19
N ILE A 339 3.93 -52.48 -2.46
CA ILE A 339 3.73 -51.10 -2.88
C ILE A 339 3.54 -50.27 -1.62
N VAL A 340 4.38 -49.25 -1.46
CA VAL A 340 4.34 -48.32 -0.33
C VAL A 340 3.77 -47.00 -0.83
N ASN A 341 2.67 -46.56 -0.23
CA ASN A 341 2.16 -45.21 -0.40
C ASN A 341 2.65 -44.37 0.77
N GLY A 342 3.18 -43.20 0.47
CA GLY A 342 3.60 -42.24 1.47
C GLY A 342 3.61 -40.84 0.89
N PHE A 343 4.23 -39.92 1.60
CA PHE A 343 4.41 -38.56 1.13
C PHE A 343 5.66 -37.94 1.74
N LEU A 344 6.22 -36.99 1.01
CA LEU A 344 7.20 -36.06 1.54
C LEU A 344 6.44 -34.89 2.16
N GLN A 345 6.83 -34.51 3.37
CA GLN A 345 6.29 -33.34 4.07
C GLN A 345 7.42 -32.35 4.33
N TYR A 346 7.27 -31.12 3.86
CA TYR A 346 8.20 -30.04 4.17
C TYR A 346 7.84 -29.40 5.51
N SER A 347 8.78 -29.40 6.45
CA SER A 347 8.69 -28.66 7.71
C SER A 347 9.19 -27.24 7.49
N ARG A 348 8.33 -26.24 7.69
CA ARG A 348 8.72 -24.81 7.56
C ARG A 348 9.59 -24.33 8.72
N GLU A 349 9.41 -24.92 9.90
CA GLU A 349 10.19 -24.59 11.10
C GLU A 349 11.62 -25.11 10.97
N GLU A 350 11.77 -26.37 10.59
CA GLU A 350 13.07 -27.02 10.43
C GLU A 350 13.72 -26.74 9.06
N LYS A 351 12.93 -26.24 8.10
CA LYS A 351 13.33 -26.00 6.70
C LYS A 351 13.87 -27.27 6.01
N THR A 352 13.25 -28.40 6.31
CA THR A 352 13.67 -29.73 5.84
C THR A 352 12.50 -30.55 5.31
N TRP A 353 12.79 -31.43 4.38
CA TRP A 353 11.85 -32.45 3.91
C TRP A 353 11.92 -33.68 4.81
N HIS A 354 10.76 -34.29 5.08
CA HIS A 354 10.64 -35.54 5.83
C HIS A 354 9.84 -36.54 5.02
N GLY A 355 10.30 -37.79 4.96
CA GLY A 355 9.50 -38.90 4.45
C GLY A 355 8.49 -39.37 5.50
N ILE A 356 7.25 -39.61 5.09
CA ILE A 356 6.20 -40.18 5.93
C ILE A 356 5.53 -41.30 5.15
N PRO A 357 5.80 -42.58 5.48
CA PRO A 357 5.06 -43.69 4.90
C PRO A 357 3.64 -43.69 5.47
N ALA A 358 2.65 -44.03 4.65
CA ALA A 358 1.25 -43.96 5.02
C ALA A 358 0.59 -45.34 5.03
N SER A 359 0.86 -46.16 4.01
CA SER A 359 0.31 -47.52 3.92
C SER A 359 1.10 -48.42 3.01
N CYS A 360 0.97 -49.73 3.23
CA CYS A 360 1.59 -50.76 2.43
C CYS A 360 0.56 -51.72 1.82
N CYS A 361 0.87 -52.21 0.63
CA CYS A 361 -0.04 -52.89 -0.26
C CYS A 361 0.63 -54.01 -1.05
N SER A 362 -0.10 -55.07 -1.37
CA SER A 362 0.35 -56.09 -2.31
C SER A 362 0.16 -55.57 -3.73
N ALA A 363 1.13 -55.80 -4.61
CA ALA A 363 1.02 -55.42 -6.02
C ALA A 363 -0.29 -55.94 -6.64
N GLY A 364 -1.13 -55.05 -7.17
CA GLY A 364 -2.40 -55.39 -7.84
C GLY A 364 -3.65 -55.46 -6.95
N ASN A 365 -3.57 -55.15 -5.64
CA ASN A 365 -4.73 -55.16 -4.74
C ASN A 365 -5.19 -53.73 -4.40
N GLN A 366 -6.47 -53.42 -4.63
CA GLN A 366 -7.05 -52.09 -4.39
C GLN A 366 -7.61 -51.91 -2.96
N ALA A 367 -7.78 -53.00 -2.19
CA ALA A 367 -8.22 -52.97 -0.79
C ALA A 367 -7.06 -52.63 0.17
N CYS A 368 -6.37 -51.54 -0.12
CA CYS A 368 -5.16 -51.09 0.55
C CYS A 368 -5.42 -50.26 1.81
N GLY A 369 -4.51 -50.36 2.80
CA GLY A 369 -4.58 -49.55 4.03
C GLY A 369 -3.92 -50.18 5.26
N PHE A 370 -3.23 -51.32 5.13
CA PHE A 370 -2.52 -51.91 6.25
C PHE A 370 -1.31 -51.06 6.62
N SER A 371 -1.03 -51.02 7.93
CA SER A 371 0.22 -50.44 8.39
C SER A 371 1.37 -51.20 7.74
N CYS A 372 2.35 -50.42 7.32
CA CYS A 372 3.59 -50.92 6.80
C CYS A 372 4.34 -51.82 7.81
N SER A 373 4.07 -51.70 9.13
CA SER A 373 4.72 -52.51 10.16
C SER A 373 4.41 -54.02 10.11
N GLU A 374 3.46 -54.50 9.30
CA GLU A 374 3.10 -55.93 9.19
C GLU A 374 3.16 -56.45 7.73
N PRO A 375 4.36 -56.71 7.17
CA PRO A 375 4.51 -57.12 5.77
C PRO A 375 3.76 -58.39 5.40
N ALA A 376 3.67 -59.35 6.32
CA ALA A 376 2.95 -60.61 6.10
C ALA A 376 1.45 -60.42 5.82
N LYS A 377 0.86 -59.27 6.20
CA LYS A 377 -0.55 -58.96 5.95
C LYS A 377 -0.75 -58.02 4.76
N GLY A 378 0.24 -57.17 4.47
CA GLY A 378 0.14 -56.13 3.46
C GLY A 378 0.93 -56.40 2.18
N CYS A 379 1.82 -57.38 2.12
CA CYS A 379 2.79 -57.55 1.05
C CYS A 379 2.76 -58.94 0.42
N ARG A 380 3.21 -59.04 -0.83
CA ARG A 380 3.28 -60.31 -1.57
C ARG A 380 4.56 -61.05 -1.18
N ARG A 381 4.43 -62.23 -0.55
CA ARG A 381 5.57 -63.13 -0.35
C ARG A 381 6.05 -63.66 -1.71
N LEU A 382 7.32 -63.44 -2.02
CA LEU A 382 7.93 -63.89 -3.28
C LEU A 382 8.61 -65.26 -3.16
N GLY A 383 9.10 -65.61 -1.97
CA GLY A 383 9.81 -66.87 -1.74
C GLY A 383 10.68 -66.85 -0.49
N GLU A 384 11.55 -67.85 -0.39
CA GLU A 384 12.58 -68.00 0.65
C GLU A 384 13.96 -67.84 -0.01
N LYS A 385 14.92 -67.22 0.68
CA LYS A 385 16.33 -67.13 0.28
C LYS A 385 17.18 -68.20 0.92
#